data_AF-A0A1H9YM18-F1
#
_entry.id   AF-A0A1H9YM18-F1
#
_cell.length_a   1.000
_cell.length_b   1.000
_cell.length_c   1.000
_cell.angle_alpha   90.00
_cell.angle_beta   90.00
_cell.angle_gamma   90.00
#
_symmetry.space_group_name_H-M   'P 1'
#
loop_
_entity.id
_entity.type
_entity.pdbx_description
1 polymer ?
#
loop_
_entity_poly.entity_id
_entity_poly.type
_entity_poly.pdbx_seq_one_letter_code
_entity_poly.pdbx_strand_id
1 'polypeptide(L)'
;MTWYGVIDAGAPRPWRDGQVLVLLVVTAVTGVLMHWLLPDGFAAGYFGDAMTLSAFLVIYPLVEEVLFRGVIQGELLRWPFFVQSFGGISAANVVTSALFVLLHLIHQPLGWAVAVALPSLALGYFRERYQGVGMPILLHVLFNGTFLVAGMP
;
A
#
# COMPACT_ATOMS: atom_id res chain seq x y z
N MET A 1 5.33 -22.59 13.90
CA MET A 1 6.40 -22.24 12.95
C MET A 1 6.56 -20.73 13.01
N THR A 2 7.51 -20.24 13.78
CA THR A 2 7.73 -18.80 13.94
C THR A 2 8.25 -18.23 12.61
N TRP A 3 7.69 -17.11 12.19
CA TRP A 3 7.99 -16.42 10.93
C TRP A 3 9.49 -16.17 10.66
N TYR A 4 10.33 -16.27 11.69
CA TYR A 4 11.79 -16.15 11.63
C TYR A 4 12.47 -17.13 10.65
N GLY A 5 11.96 -18.34 10.45
CA GLY A 5 12.61 -19.33 9.58
C GLY A 5 12.56 -19.02 8.07
N VAL A 6 11.71 -18.08 7.64
CA VAL A 6 11.58 -17.65 6.23
C VAL A 6 12.50 -16.45 5.93
N ILE A 7 12.97 -15.74 6.97
CA ILE A 7 13.74 -14.50 6.83
C ILE A 7 15.20 -14.78 6.43
N ASP A 8 15.72 -15.98 6.73
CA ASP A 8 17.11 -16.36 6.44
C ASP A 8 17.39 -16.75 4.97
N ALA A 9 16.35 -16.93 4.14
CA ALA A 9 16.51 -17.35 2.75
C ALA A 9 16.77 -16.18 1.76
N GLY A 10 16.71 -14.93 2.22
CA GLY A 10 16.71 -13.74 1.37
C GLY A 10 15.40 -13.59 0.59
N ALA A 11 14.89 -12.36 0.47
CA ALA A 11 13.66 -12.11 -0.28
C ALA A 11 13.81 -12.56 -1.74
N PRO A 12 12.84 -13.29 -2.32
CA PRO A 12 12.90 -13.65 -3.73
C PRO A 12 12.89 -12.39 -4.60
N ARG A 13 13.55 -12.44 -5.75
CA ARG A 13 13.53 -11.31 -6.70
C ARG A 13 12.08 -10.93 -7.03
N PRO A 14 11.68 -9.64 -6.99
CA PRO A 14 10.28 -9.23 -7.16
C PRO A 14 9.57 -9.79 -8.38
N TRP A 15 10.26 -9.87 -9.52
CA TRP A 15 9.71 -10.40 -10.77
C TRP A 15 9.56 -11.93 -10.83
N ARG A 16 10.03 -12.66 -9.80
CA ARG A 16 9.83 -14.11 -9.64
C ARG A 16 9.00 -14.44 -8.41
N ASP A 17 8.44 -13.43 -7.76
CA ASP A 17 7.65 -13.60 -6.56
C ASP A 17 6.18 -13.77 -6.92
N GLY A 18 5.65 -14.99 -6.71
CA GLY A 18 4.26 -15.30 -6.98
C GLY A 18 3.28 -14.41 -6.21
N GLN A 19 3.64 -13.92 -5.03
CA GLN A 19 2.78 -13.02 -4.26
C GLN A 19 2.72 -11.62 -4.85
N VAL A 20 3.82 -11.13 -5.43
CA VAL A 20 3.82 -9.89 -6.20
C VAL A 20 2.94 -10.06 -7.42
N LEU A 21 3.07 -11.16 -8.17
CA LEU A 21 2.23 -11.44 -9.35
C LEU A 21 0.74 -11.49 -8.98
N VAL A 22 0.37 -12.17 -7.90
CA VAL A 22 -1.02 -12.19 -7.40
C VAL A 22 -1.49 -10.77 -7.07
N LEU A 23 -0.68 -9.97 -6.37
CA LEU A 23 -1.05 -8.59 -6.06
C LEU A 23 -1.23 -7.74 -7.33
N LEU A 24 -0.38 -7.89 -8.34
CA LEU A 24 -0.53 -7.19 -9.62
C LEU A 24 -1.84 -7.56 -10.31
N VAL A 25 -2.19 -8.85 -10.32
CA VAL A 25 -3.47 -9.32 -10.89
C VAL A 25 -4.65 -8.75 -10.10
N VAL A 26 -4.62 -8.81 -8.77
CA VAL A 26 -5.67 -8.23 -7.90
C VAL A 26 -5.81 -6.73 -8.13
N THR A 27 -4.69 -6.02 -8.29
CA THR A 27 -4.68 -4.58 -8.58
C THR A 27 -5.33 -4.28 -9.92
N ALA A 28 -4.95 -4.99 -10.98
CA ALA A 28 -5.54 -4.83 -12.30
C ALA A 28 -7.05 -5.12 -12.30
N VAL A 29 -7.47 -6.22 -11.66
CA VAL A 29 -8.89 -6.57 -11.50
C VAL A 29 -9.63 -5.48 -10.72
N THR A 30 -9.04 -4.95 -9.64
CA THR A 30 -9.64 -3.87 -8.85
C THR A 30 -9.82 -2.61 -9.69
N GLY A 31 -8.82 -2.24 -10.51
CA GLY A 31 -8.93 -1.11 -11.43
C GLY A 31 -10.05 -1.28 -12.45
N VAL A 32 -10.17 -2.47 -13.05
CA VAL A 32 -11.30 -2.80 -13.94
C VAL A 32 -12.62 -2.67 -13.20
N LEU A 33 -12.75 -3.26 -12.01
CA LEU A 33 -13.99 -3.15 -11.23
C LEU A 33 -14.32 -1.70 -10.87
N MET A 34 -13.35 -0.89 -10.47
CA MET A 34 -13.55 0.53 -10.18
C MET A 34 -14.08 1.28 -11.40
N HIS A 35 -13.47 1.08 -12.57
CA HIS A 35 -13.90 1.72 -13.82
C HIS A 35 -15.35 1.35 -14.20
N TRP A 36 -15.74 0.09 -13.97
CA TRP A 36 -17.08 -0.38 -14.32
C TRP A 36 -18.16 0.01 -13.30
N LEU A 37 -17.80 0.22 -12.03
CA LEU A 37 -18.76 0.41 -10.94
C LEU A 37 -18.89 1.87 -10.50
N LEU A 38 -17.88 2.71 -10.73
CA LEU A 38 -17.87 4.10 -10.31
C LEU A 38 -18.21 5.05 -11.47
N PRO A 39 -18.71 6.27 -11.18
CA PRO A 39 -19.02 7.24 -12.24
C PRO A 39 -17.78 7.66 -13.03
N ASP A 40 -17.96 7.87 -14.34
CA ASP A 40 -16.90 8.40 -15.20
C ASP A 40 -16.31 9.70 -14.64
N GLY A 41 -15.00 9.84 -14.73
CA GLY A 41 -14.31 11.03 -14.25
C GLY A 41 -14.27 11.18 -12.72
N PHE A 42 -14.54 10.14 -11.93
CA PHE A 42 -14.44 10.24 -10.45
C PHE A 42 -13.05 10.68 -9.96
N ALA A 43 -12.00 10.47 -10.78
CA ALA A 43 -10.64 10.89 -10.51
C ALA A 43 -10.23 12.19 -11.25
N ALA A 44 -11.16 12.86 -11.93
CA ALA A 44 -10.86 14.04 -12.77
C ALA A 44 -10.13 15.17 -12.02
N GLY A 45 -10.41 15.32 -10.72
CA GLY A 45 -9.78 16.34 -9.87
C GLY A 45 -8.26 16.23 -9.76
N TYR A 46 -7.68 15.05 -10.05
CA TYR A 46 -6.23 14.84 -9.99
C TYR A 46 -5.50 15.19 -11.29
N PHE A 47 -6.23 15.39 -12.40
CA PHE A 47 -5.66 15.72 -13.71
C PHE A 47 -5.62 17.22 -14.01
N GLY A 48 -5.97 18.08 -13.04
CA GLY A 48 -6.06 19.53 -13.24
C GLY A 48 -4.74 20.21 -13.57
N ASP A 49 -3.64 19.72 -13.00
CA ASP A 49 -2.29 20.25 -13.26
C ASP A 49 -1.19 19.21 -12.93
N ALA A 50 0.01 19.44 -13.46
CA ALA A 50 1.14 18.53 -13.31
C ALA A 50 1.62 18.36 -11.87
N MET A 51 1.49 19.39 -11.02
CA MET A 51 1.89 19.32 -9.62
C MET A 51 0.90 18.45 -8.83
N THR A 52 -0.40 18.66 -8.98
CA THR A 52 -1.43 17.83 -8.34
C THR A 52 -1.30 16.36 -8.76
N LEU A 53 -1.12 16.10 -10.05
CA LEU A 53 -0.91 14.75 -10.56
C LEU A 53 0.36 14.11 -9.97
N SER A 54 1.48 14.84 -9.97
CA SER A 54 2.75 14.35 -9.42
C SER A 54 2.69 14.15 -7.91
N ALA A 55 1.98 15.05 -7.20
CA ALA A 55 1.78 14.97 -5.77
C ALA A 55 1.06 13.69 -5.40
N PHE A 56 -0.09 13.43 -6.02
CA PHE A 56 -0.88 12.22 -5.78
C PHE A 56 -0.16 10.95 -6.22
N LEU A 57 0.47 10.95 -7.41
CA LEU A 57 1.02 9.73 -7.99
C LEU A 57 2.38 9.34 -7.40
N VAL A 58 3.23 10.30 -7.01
CA VAL A 58 4.63 10.03 -6.64
C VAL A 58 5.03 10.65 -5.31
N ILE A 59 4.79 11.95 -5.11
CA ILE A 59 5.35 12.67 -3.95
C ILE A 59 4.70 12.18 -2.64
N TYR A 60 3.37 12.09 -2.59
CA TYR A 60 2.68 11.58 -1.40
C TYR A 60 3.01 10.12 -1.13
N PRO A 61 2.93 9.18 -2.10
CA PRO A 61 3.37 7.79 -1.87
C PRO A 61 4.80 7.68 -1.31
N LEU A 62 5.74 8.49 -1.81
CA LEU A 62 7.10 8.51 -1.29
C LEU A 62 7.15 8.94 0.19
N VAL A 63 6.53 10.07 0.51
CA VAL A 63 6.51 10.62 1.88
C VAL A 63 5.77 9.69 2.83
N GLU A 64 4.62 9.20 2.41
CA GLU A 64 3.76 8.31 3.19
C GLU A 64 4.46 6.98 3.49
N GLU A 65 5.05 6.30 2.50
CA GLU A 65 5.69 5.01 2.77
C GLU A 65 6.98 5.17 3.60
N VAL A 66 7.73 6.28 3.45
CA VAL A 66 8.86 6.57 4.34
C VAL A 66 8.39 6.77 5.78
N LEU A 67 7.32 7.52 6.00
CA LEU A 67 6.77 7.76 7.34
C LEU A 67 6.15 6.49 7.94
N PHE A 68 5.22 5.86 7.24
CA PHE A 68 4.44 4.76 7.77
C PHE A 68 5.22 3.44 7.80
N ARG A 69 5.94 3.09 6.73
CA ARG A 69 6.66 1.80 6.64
C ARG A 69 8.10 1.88 7.13
N GLY A 70 8.75 3.00 6.85
CA GLY A 70 10.12 3.28 7.29
C GLY A 70 10.16 3.57 8.78
N VAL A 71 9.48 4.64 9.21
CA VAL A 71 9.54 5.11 10.60
C VAL A 71 8.59 4.33 11.50
N ILE A 72 7.27 4.44 11.31
CA ILE A 72 6.28 3.91 12.28
C ILE A 72 6.36 2.38 12.37
N GLN A 73 6.17 1.67 11.25
CA GLN A 73 6.24 0.21 11.23
C GLN A 73 7.65 -0.28 11.57
N GLY A 74 8.69 0.43 11.13
CA GLY A 74 10.09 0.11 11.44
C GLY A 74 10.38 0.15 12.94
N GLU A 75 9.93 1.20 13.63
CA GLU A 75 10.10 1.33 15.08
C GLU A 75 9.26 0.32 15.86
N LEU A 76 8.01 0.06 15.44
CA LEU A 76 7.17 -0.98 16.05
C LEU A 76 7.83 -2.35 15.98
N LEU A 77 8.44 -2.71 14.83
CA LEU A 77 9.13 -4.00 14.65
C LEU A 77 10.36 -4.22 15.55
N ARG A 78 10.81 -3.20 16.30
CA ARG A 78 11.87 -3.36 17.32
C ARG A 78 11.37 -4.04 18.60
N TRP A 79 10.06 -4.23 18.74
CA TRP A 79 9.43 -4.76 19.93
C TRP A 79 8.91 -6.18 19.66
N PRO A 80 9.21 -7.18 20.51
CA PRO A 80 8.84 -8.58 20.27
C PRO A 80 7.34 -8.82 20.05
N PHE A 81 6.49 -8.02 20.71
CA PHE A 81 5.04 -8.09 20.54
C PHE A 81 4.60 -7.76 19.10
N PHE A 82 5.19 -6.72 18.49
CA PHE A 82 4.76 -6.21 17.20
C PHE A 82 5.29 -7.02 16.01
N VAL A 83 6.30 -7.86 16.22
CA VAL A 83 6.82 -8.80 15.21
C VAL A 83 5.90 -10.01 15.04
N GLN A 84 5.03 -10.29 16.02
CA GLN A 84 4.09 -11.41 15.91
C GLN A 84 3.17 -11.22 14.71
N SER A 85 3.04 -12.25 13.89
CA SER A 85 2.26 -12.22 12.66
C SER A 85 1.36 -13.42 12.50
N PHE A 86 0.21 -13.20 11.87
CA PHE A 86 -0.75 -14.23 11.49
C PHE A 86 -1.07 -14.09 10.01
N GLY A 87 -0.92 -15.18 9.24
CA GLY A 87 -1.07 -15.13 7.78
C GLY A 87 -0.09 -14.17 7.08
N GLY A 88 1.01 -13.80 7.76
CA GLY A 88 2.00 -12.84 7.27
C GLY A 88 1.71 -11.38 7.55
N ILE A 89 0.58 -11.06 8.17
CA ILE A 89 0.29 -9.72 8.65
C ILE A 89 0.76 -9.62 10.10
N SER A 90 1.75 -8.76 10.36
CA SER A 90 2.25 -8.50 11.70
C SER A 90 1.36 -7.52 12.48
N ALA A 91 1.47 -7.55 13.81
CA ALA A 91 0.85 -6.53 14.66
C ALA A 91 1.38 -5.12 14.36
N ALA A 92 2.67 -4.98 13.99
CA ALA A 92 3.23 -3.71 13.51
C ALA A 92 2.47 -3.18 12.28
N ASN A 93 2.24 -4.05 11.30
CA ASN A 93 1.53 -3.71 10.06
C ASN A 93 0.07 -3.30 10.34
N VAL A 94 -0.62 -4.04 11.22
CA VAL A 94 -2.01 -3.70 11.60
C VAL A 94 -2.09 -2.31 12.22
N VAL A 95 -1.22 -2.00 13.19
CA VAL A 95 -1.22 -0.69 13.85
C VAL A 95 -0.86 0.43 12.87
N THR A 96 0.20 0.25 12.07
CA THR A 96 0.57 1.23 11.04
C THR A 96 -0.56 1.46 10.05
N SER A 97 -1.23 0.39 9.60
CA SER A 97 -2.34 0.49 8.65
C SER A 97 -3.56 1.18 9.26
N ALA A 98 -3.86 0.94 10.54
CA ALA A 98 -4.89 1.67 11.25
C ALA A 98 -4.58 3.17 11.33
N LEU A 99 -3.34 3.55 11.67
CA LEU A 99 -2.92 4.95 11.70
C LEU A 99 -3.00 5.61 10.31
N PHE A 100 -2.65 4.88 9.26
CA PHE A 100 -2.75 5.34 7.88
C PHE A 100 -4.21 5.65 7.48
N VAL A 101 -5.12 4.73 7.80
CA VAL A 101 -6.57 4.92 7.58
C VAL A 101 -7.10 6.13 8.37
N LEU A 102 -6.69 6.28 9.63
CA LEU A 102 -7.08 7.43 10.45
C LEU A 102 -6.60 8.76 9.87
N LEU A 103 -5.39 8.82 9.31
CA LEU A 103 -4.89 10.02 8.63
C LEU A 103 -5.77 10.38 7.42
N HIS A 104 -6.24 9.36 6.68
CA HIS A 104 -7.10 9.58 5.51
C HIS A 104 -8.46 10.17 5.88
N LEU A 105 -8.99 9.93 7.09
CA LEU A 105 -10.24 10.54 7.55
C LEU A 105 -10.20 12.07 7.65
N ILE A 106 -9.00 12.68 7.68
CA ILE A 106 -8.86 14.15 7.73
C ILE A 106 -9.30 14.78 6.39
N HIS A 107 -9.01 14.12 5.27
CA HIS A 107 -9.20 14.67 3.93
C HIS A 107 -10.13 13.84 3.04
N GLN A 108 -10.58 12.66 3.48
CA GLN A 108 -11.38 11.74 2.70
C GLN A 108 -12.67 11.33 3.42
N PRO A 109 -13.78 11.12 2.68
CA PRO A 109 -14.96 10.47 3.20
C PRO A 109 -14.65 9.09 3.80
N LEU A 110 -15.45 8.67 4.78
CA LEU A 110 -15.26 7.40 5.50
C LEU A 110 -15.07 6.19 4.56
N GLY A 111 -15.84 6.12 3.48
CA GLY A 111 -15.75 5.02 2.51
C GLY A 111 -14.36 4.90 1.87
N TRP A 112 -13.79 6.03 1.42
CA TRP A 112 -12.45 6.06 0.83
C TRP A 112 -11.36 5.80 1.85
N ALA A 113 -11.49 6.36 3.05
CA ALA A 113 -10.53 6.11 4.13
C ALA A 113 -10.48 4.63 4.54
N VAL A 114 -11.63 3.95 4.62
CA VAL A 114 -11.66 2.51 4.92
C VAL A 114 -11.15 1.68 3.74
N ALA A 115 -11.42 2.09 2.50
CA ALA A 115 -10.95 1.38 1.31
C ALA A 115 -9.43 1.25 1.24
N VAL A 116 -8.67 2.24 1.76
CA VAL A 116 -7.20 2.19 1.77
C VAL A 116 -6.62 1.22 2.82
N ALA A 117 -7.44 0.63 3.70
CA ALA A 117 -6.97 -0.34 4.69
C ALA A 117 -6.33 -1.58 4.04
N LEU A 118 -6.97 -2.14 3.01
CA LEU A 118 -6.47 -3.35 2.33
C LEU A 118 -5.16 -3.08 1.56
N PRO A 119 -5.06 -2.02 0.72
CA PRO A 119 -3.78 -1.60 0.15
C PRO A 119 -2.70 -1.39 1.22
N SER A 120 -3.02 -0.70 2.31
CA SER A 120 -2.08 -0.40 3.39
C SER A 120 -1.51 -1.67 4.06
N LEU A 121 -2.36 -2.67 4.29
CA LEU A 121 -1.92 -3.97 4.80
C LEU A 121 -1.00 -4.70 3.81
N ALA A 122 -1.29 -4.64 2.50
CA ALA A 122 -0.42 -5.23 1.48
C ALA A 122 0.95 -4.53 1.43
N LEU A 123 0.98 -3.20 1.53
CA LEU A 123 2.22 -2.41 1.58
C LEU A 123 3.08 -2.79 2.79
N GLY A 124 2.47 -2.89 3.98
CA GLY A 124 3.20 -3.31 5.18
C GLY A 124 3.67 -4.77 5.11
N TYR A 125 2.92 -5.66 4.46
CA TYR A 125 3.34 -7.03 4.19
C TYR A 125 4.61 -7.07 3.33
N PHE A 126 4.61 -6.32 2.22
CA PHE A 126 5.76 -6.27 1.31
C PHE A 126 6.95 -5.52 1.89
N ARG A 127 6.74 -4.55 2.79
CA ARG A 127 7.83 -3.96 3.58
C ARG A 127 8.58 -5.01 4.40
N GLU A 128 7.85 -5.90 5.08
CA GLU A 128 8.48 -6.93 5.92
C GLU A 128 9.15 -8.01 5.08
N ARG A 129 8.51 -8.40 3.98
CA ARG A 129 9.04 -9.38 3.04
C ARG A 129 10.33 -8.94 2.34
N TYR A 130 10.44 -7.67 1.95
CA TYR A 130 11.60 -7.12 1.26
C TYR A 130 12.54 -6.30 2.15
N GLN A 131 12.22 -6.17 3.44
CA GLN A 131 13.00 -5.46 4.44
C GLN A 131 13.36 -4.01 4.04
N GLY A 132 12.44 -3.32 3.38
CA GLY A 132 12.67 -1.95 2.92
C GLY A 132 11.40 -1.25 2.43
N VAL A 133 11.51 0.05 2.19
CA VAL A 133 10.39 0.90 1.74
C VAL A 133 10.27 0.97 0.21
N GLY A 134 11.28 0.52 -0.53
CA GLY A 134 11.30 0.59 -1.99
C GLY A 134 10.14 -0.16 -2.65
N MET A 135 9.89 -1.41 -2.25
CA MET A 135 8.76 -2.18 -2.80
C MET A 135 7.40 -1.56 -2.42
N PRO A 136 7.14 -1.18 -1.16
CA PRO A 136 5.94 -0.41 -0.81
C PRO A 136 5.75 0.86 -1.65
N ILE A 137 6.79 1.68 -1.85
CA ILE A 137 6.68 2.90 -2.68
C ILE A 137 6.21 2.56 -4.09
N LEU A 138 6.85 1.58 -4.74
CA LEU A 138 6.48 1.17 -6.11
C LEU A 138 5.04 0.65 -6.20
N LEU A 139 4.62 -0.15 -5.22
CA LEU A 139 3.25 -0.67 -5.16
C LEU A 139 2.23 0.44 -4.89
N HIS A 140 2.55 1.40 -4.02
CA HIS A 140 1.66 2.51 -3.73
C HIS A 140 1.49 3.41 -4.96
N VAL A 141 2.57 3.74 -5.67
CA VAL A 141 2.52 4.44 -6.96
C VAL A 141 1.65 3.66 -7.96
N LEU A 142 1.79 2.33 -8.04
CA LEU A 142 0.97 1.49 -8.91
C LEU A 142 -0.51 1.54 -8.51
N PHE A 143 -0.85 1.49 -7.22
CA PHE A 143 -2.23 1.55 -6.75
C PHE A 143 -2.87 2.89 -7.08
N ASN A 144 -2.16 4.00 -6.85
CA ASN A 144 -2.64 5.34 -7.20
C ASN A 144 -2.76 5.50 -8.72
N GLY A 145 -1.80 4.99 -9.50
CA GLY A 145 -1.89 4.96 -10.95
C GLY A 145 -3.11 4.17 -11.45
N THR A 146 -3.39 3.03 -10.83
CA THR A 146 -4.57 2.21 -11.15
C THR A 146 -5.87 2.95 -10.85
N PHE A 147 -5.94 3.62 -9.69
CA PHE A 147 -7.07 4.48 -9.33
C PHE A 147 -7.29 5.61 -10.35
N LEU A 148 -6.22 6.29 -10.76
CA LEU A 148 -6.28 7.36 -11.76
C LEU A 148 -6.77 6.85 -13.12
N VAL A 149 -6.19 5.75 -13.61
CA VAL A 149 -6.58 5.14 -14.89
C VAL A 149 -8.03 4.69 -14.88
N ALA A 150 -8.50 4.10 -13.77
CA ALA A 150 -9.89 3.66 -13.65
C ALA A 150 -10.89 4.82 -13.68
N GLY A 151 -10.48 6.00 -13.20
CA GLY A 151 -11.31 7.20 -13.17
C GLY A 151 -11.05 8.20 -14.31
N MET A 152 -10.31 7.79 -15.35
CA MET A 152 -10.22 8.57 -16.58
C MET A 152 -11.59 8.59 -17.29
N PRO A 153 -11.98 9.74 -17.88
CA PRO A 153 -13.19 9.85 -18.70
C PRO A 153 -13.04 9.15 -20.05
#